data_AF-A0A672G0J6-F1
#
_entry.id   AF-A0A672G0J6-F1
#
_cell.length_a   1.000
_cell.length_b   1.000
_cell.length_c   1.000
_cell.angle_alpha   90.00
_cell.angle_beta   90.00
_cell.angle_gamma   90.00
#
_symmetry.space_group_name_H-M   'P 1'
#
loop_
_entity.id
_entity.type
_entity.pdbx_description
1 polymer ?
#
loop_
_entity_poly.entity_id
_entity_poly.type
_entity_poly.pdbx_seq_one_letter_code
_entity_poly.pdbx_strand_id
1 'polypeptide(L)'
;MTACTYKQLQREASVSMQFWDDPTVDGFYSLLMTPKPMIRTSDHIFQLCELVKFQSSCKKLNLLSELMDHSGNYIQTALPFILSLLQRGLGQRIHLLTHSLSPDPEWSVESEAPKYKDQPPLSFGLLLNPELAASVLERGPPADSPKAAEFRQLWGPRSELRRFQDGAITEAVLWEGEHMCQKRLVPKQIITHLLQLHADIPESCLRYVGAALDDVIKTGSEVPSTGEEESLVVVQAYDDLSRKLWALEDLPLSITAVQGAHPALRYTQVFPPVPLKLDYSFFEREKISRSLVPKEGKPCPAYITPVTVICHMEGSGKWPHDRLAIRHIRAAFHIRLGALLKKHHNYTCRPCPTHLDVCKVYIYLRMWRRFFFDMRMQLSAMGMSKSFIPVTVCILLRWASFASFICSPPLTGGTTR
;
A
#
# COMPACT_ATOMS: atom_id res chain seq x y z
N MET A 1 -17.86 12.90 -30.13
CA MET A 1 -16.73 12.44 -29.28
C MET A 1 -16.54 13.43 -28.14
N THR A 2 -16.50 12.99 -26.88
CA THR A 2 -16.31 13.91 -25.74
C THR A 2 -14.82 14.27 -25.56
N ALA A 3 -14.55 15.36 -24.84
CA ALA A 3 -13.17 15.76 -24.51
C ALA A 3 -12.42 14.68 -23.71
N CYS A 4 -13.11 13.97 -22.80
CA CYS A 4 -12.54 12.86 -22.05
C CYS A 4 -12.15 11.69 -22.97
N THR A 5 -13.01 11.31 -23.93
CA THR A 5 -12.71 10.26 -24.91
C THR A 5 -11.49 10.64 -25.76
N TYR A 6 -11.38 11.91 -26.16
CA TYR A 6 -10.21 12.38 -26.91
C TYR A 6 -8.92 12.30 -26.09
N LYS A 7 -8.94 12.72 -24.81
CA LYS A 7 -7.79 12.58 -23.91
C LYS A 7 -7.40 11.12 -23.68
N GLN A 8 -8.39 10.23 -23.57
CA GLN A 8 -8.14 8.79 -23.47
C GLN A 8 -7.43 8.28 -24.73
N LEU A 9 -7.88 8.67 -25.92
CA LEU A 9 -7.23 8.30 -27.18
C LEU A 9 -5.79 8.83 -27.24
N GLN A 10 -5.55 10.09 -26.86
CA GLN A 10 -4.20 10.66 -26.80
C GLN A 10 -3.30 9.89 -25.84
N ARG A 11 -3.81 9.50 -24.67
CA ARG A 11 -3.06 8.71 -23.70
C ARG A 11 -2.73 7.32 -24.24
N GLU A 12 -3.70 6.60 -24.78
CA GLU A 12 -3.47 5.26 -25.35
C GLU A 12 -2.52 5.33 -26.55
N ALA A 13 -2.60 6.36 -27.40
CA ALA A 13 -1.64 6.58 -28.49
C ALA A 13 -0.22 6.80 -27.94
N SER A 14 -0.06 7.63 -26.90
CA SER A 14 1.23 7.88 -26.26
C SER A 14 1.81 6.61 -25.63
N VAL A 15 0.99 5.81 -24.94
CA VAL A 15 1.43 4.52 -24.38
C VAL A 15 1.79 3.55 -25.50
N SER A 16 1.00 3.51 -26.58
CA SER A 16 1.28 2.61 -27.70
C SER A 16 2.62 2.91 -28.36
N MET A 17 2.98 4.18 -28.53
CA MET A 17 4.31 4.56 -29.04
C MET A 17 5.45 4.03 -28.15
N GLN A 18 5.30 4.04 -26.83
CA GLN A 18 6.31 3.48 -25.92
C GLN A 18 6.53 1.97 -26.15
N PHE A 19 5.47 1.22 -26.46
CA PHE A 19 5.58 -0.21 -26.80
C PHE A 19 6.19 -0.44 -28.18
N TRP A 20 5.97 0.46 -29.14
CA TRP A 20 6.62 0.39 -30.45
C TRP A 20 8.12 0.72 -30.38
N ASP A 21 8.50 1.66 -29.51
CA ASP A 21 9.88 2.11 -29.34
C ASP A 21 10.73 1.17 -28.45
N ASP A 22 10.11 0.26 -27.69
CA ASP A 22 10.80 -0.69 -26.82
C ASP A 22 11.14 -2.01 -27.55
N PRO A 23 12.43 -2.26 -27.87
CA PRO A 23 12.82 -3.48 -28.58
C PRO A 23 12.79 -4.74 -27.70
N THR A 24 12.58 -4.62 -26.39
CA THR A 24 12.60 -5.73 -25.44
C THR A 24 11.23 -6.36 -25.21
N VAL A 25 10.17 -5.72 -25.70
CA VAL A 25 8.78 -6.12 -25.47
C VAL A 25 8.15 -6.58 -26.79
N ASP A 26 7.38 -7.67 -26.74
CA ASP A 26 6.47 -8.03 -27.84
C ASP A 26 5.27 -7.06 -27.86
N GLY A 27 5.43 -5.97 -28.60
CA GLY A 27 4.40 -4.95 -28.77
C GLY A 27 3.15 -5.47 -29.50
N PHE A 28 3.27 -6.48 -30.36
CA PHE A 28 2.13 -6.96 -31.16
C PHE A 28 1.04 -7.55 -30.26
N TYR A 29 1.42 -8.48 -29.38
CA TYR A 29 0.45 -9.10 -28.47
C TYR A 29 -0.14 -8.09 -27.49
N SER A 30 0.72 -7.22 -26.94
CA SER A 30 0.35 -6.22 -25.94
C SER A 30 -0.62 -5.16 -26.49
N LEU A 31 -0.44 -4.74 -27.74
CA LEU A 31 -1.23 -3.68 -28.37
C LEU A 31 -2.48 -4.19 -29.10
N LEU A 32 -2.40 -5.32 -29.79
CA LEU A 32 -3.44 -5.75 -30.73
C LEU A 32 -4.23 -6.98 -30.27
N MET A 33 -3.63 -7.86 -29.47
CA MET A 33 -4.25 -9.14 -29.08
C MET A 33 -4.85 -9.12 -27.67
N THR A 34 -4.55 -8.10 -26.87
CA THR A 34 -4.98 -8.04 -25.46
C THR A 34 -6.20 -7.13 -25.31
N PRO A 35 -7.39 -7.68 -24.96
CA PRO A 35 -8.55 -6.86 -24.69
C PRO A 35 -8.35 -6.05 -23.40
N LYS A 36 -8.70 -4.77 -23.46
CA LYS A 36 -8.55 -3.80 -22.36
C LYS A 36 -9.93 -3.38 -21.81
N PRO A 37 -10.60 -4.21 -21.00
CA PRO A 37 -11.84 -3.78 -20.34
C PRO A 37 -11.56 -2.68 -19.34
N MET A 38 -12.53 -1.80 -19.09
CA MET A 38 -12.35 -0.62 -18.22
C MET A 38 -11.82 -0.97 -16.82
N ILE A 39 -12.27 -2.11 -16.26
CA ILE A 39 -11.81 -2.67 -14.97
C ILE A 39 -10.32 -2.98 -14.89
N ARG A 40 -9.63 -3.09 -16.04
CA ARG A 40 -8.18 -3.33 -16.10
C ARG A 40 -7.39 -2.10 -16.56
N THR A 41 -8.06 -1.04 -17.00
CA THR A 41 -7.39 0.19 -17.50
C THR A 41 -7.52 1.38 -16.54
N SER A 42 -8.28 1.22 -15.47
CA SER A 42 -8.53 2.26 -14.48
C SER A 42 -8.17 1.74 -13.09
N ASP A 43 -7.62 2.60 -12.24
CA ASP A 43 -7.28 2.23 -10.86
C ASP A 43 -8.57 2.11 -10.04
N HIS A 44 -9.44 3.10 -10.15
CA HIS A 44 -10.72 3.16 -9.45
C HIS A 44 -11.85 3.31 -10.48
N ILE A 45 -12.98 2.67 -10.22
CA ILE A 45 -14.16 2.70 -11.08
C ILE A 45 -15.39 3.02 -10.25
N PHE A 46 -16.28 3.79 -10.84
CA PHE A 46 -17.62 3.93 -10.28
C PHE A 46 -18.69 3.80 -11.35
N GLN A 47 -19.86 3.36 -10.93
CA GLN A 47 -21.03 3.19 -11.79
C GLN A 47 -22.20 3.98 -11.23
N LEU A 48 -22.99 4.57 -12.13
CA LEU A 48 -24.25 5.23 -11.82
C LEU A 48 -25.40 4.32 -12.29
N CYS A 49 -26.14 3.75 -11.35
CA CYS A 49 -27.11 2.67 -11.62
C CYS A 49 -28.54 3.16 -11.85
N GLU A 50 -28.98 4.20 -11.14
CA GLU A 50 -30.35 4.73 -11.27
C GLU A 50 -30.40 5.87 -12.29
N LEU A 51 -30.36 5.52 -13.57
CA LEU A 51 -30.25 6.51 -14.66
C LEU A 51 -31.42 7.49 -14.72
N VAL A 52 -32.60 7.14 -14.19
CA VAL A 52 -33.75 8.05 -14.07
C VAL A 52 -33.39 9.37 -13.37
N LYS A 53 -32.44 9.34 -12.42
CA LYS A 53 -32.01 10.55 -11.70
C LYS A 53 -31.37 11.60 -12.61
N PHE A 54 -30.79 11.20 -13.74
CA PHE A 54 -30.24 12.12 -14.73
C PHE A 54 -31.32 13.03 -15.34
N GLN A 55 -32.59 12.59 -15.37
CA GLN A 55 -33.70 13.44 -15.79
C GLN A 55 -33.90 14.60 -14.81
N SER A 56 -33.82 14.34 -13.51
CA SER A 56 -33.84 15.38 -12.48
C SER A 56 -32.61 16.27 -12.56
N SER A 57 -31.44 15.70 -12.84
CA SER A 57 -30.21 16.45 -13.09
C SER A 57 -30.37 17.44 -14.24
N CYS A 58 -30.96 17.02 -15.37
CA CYS A 58 -31.20 17.90 -16.50
C CYS A 58 -32.09 19.10 -16.12
N LYS A 59 -33.12 18.89 -15.30
CA LYS A 59 -33.97 19.98 -14.80
C LYS A 59 -33.19 20.96 -13.93
N LYS A 60 -32.43 20.44 -12.95
CA LYS A 60 -31.62 21.26 -12.04
C LYS A 60 -30.54 22.06 -12.77
N LEU A 61 -29.94 21.46 -13.79
CA LEU A 61 -28.89 22.06 -14.61
C LEU A 61 -29.44 22.97 -15.72
N ASN A 62 -30.77 23.14 -15.79
CA ASN A 62 -31.46 23.90 -16.83
C ASN A 62 -31.16 23.43 -18.27
N LEU A 63 -30.92 22.13 -18.46
CA LEU A 63 -30.54 21.52 -19.75
C LEU A 63 -31.75 21.07 -20.60
N LEU A 64 -32.88 21.76 -20.49
CA LEU A 64 -34.12 21.32 -21.16
C LEU A 64 -34.08 21.52 -22.67
N SER A 65 -33.34 22.52 -23.17
CA SER A 65 -33.23 22.72 -24.63
C SER A 65 -32.31 21.68 -25.24
N GLU A 66 -31.16 21.42 -24.62
CA GLU A 66 -30.21 20.39 -25.05
C GLU A 66 -30.84 18.99 -24.98
N LEU A 67 -31.73 18.77 -24.00
CA LEU A 67 -32.51 17.54 -23.92
C LEU A 67 -33.39 17.34 -25.16
N MET A 68 -33.95 18.42 -25.73
CA MET A 68 -34.70 18.34 -26.98
C MET A 68 -33.79 18.03 -28.17
N ASP A 69 -32.60 18.65 -28.23
CA ASP A 69 -31.60 18.38 -29.28
C ASP A 69 -31.13 16.92 -29.27
N HIS A 70 -31.13 16.29 -28.10
CA HIS A 70 -30.81 14.87 -27.91
C HIS A 70 -32.03 13.94 -27.89
N SER A 71 -33.17 14.35 -28.45
CA SER A 71 -34.38 13.50 -28.55
C SER A 71 -34.82 12.89 -27.22
N GLY A 72 -34.67 13.63 -26.12
CA GLY A 72 -35.03 13.17 -24.76
C GLY A 72 -33.99 12.27 -24.09
N ASN A 73 -32.81 12.06 -24.67
CA ASN A 73 -31.73 11.30 -24.05
C ASN A 73 -31.04 12.11 -22.95
N TYR A 74 -31.59 12.02 -21.74
CA TYR A 74 -31.07 12.72 -20.56
C TYR A 74 -29.67 12.26 -20.14
N ILE A 75 -29.24 11.05 -20.52
CA ILE A 75 -27.91 10.54 -20.19
C ILE A 75 -26.86 11.30 -21.02
N GLN A 76 -27.05 11.34 -22.33
CA GLN A 76 -26.15 12.08 -23.24
C GLN A 76 -26.16 13.59 -22.96
N THR A 77 -27.32 14.13 -22.56
CA THR A 77 -27.48 15.56 -22.26
C THR A 77 -26.69 15.97 -21.00
N ALA A 78 -26.80 15.21 -19.90
CA ALA A 78 -26.12 15.57 -18.65
C ALA A 78 -24.66 15.10 -18.57
N LEU A 79 -24.25 14.12 -19.37
CA LEU A 79 -22.91 13.54 -19.34
C LEU A 79 -21.78 14.59 -19.49
N PRO A 80 -21.80 15.52 -20.48
CA PRO A 80 -20.76 16.54 -20.61
C PRO A 80 -20.59 17.40 -19.36
N PHE A 81 -21.70 17.76 -18.70
CA PHE A 81 -21.66 18.52 -17.46
C PHE A 81 -21.03 17.70 -16.32
N ILE A 82 -21.43 16.44 -16.17
CA ILE A 82 -20.88 15.54 -15.13
C ILE A 82 -19.37 15.34 -15.35
N LEU A 83 -18.94 15.10 -16.59
CA LEU A 83 -17.51 14.93 -16.92
C LEU A 83 -16.71 16.20 -16.56
N SER A 84 -17.21 17.38 -16.93
CA SER A 84 -16.57 18.66 -16.62
C SER A 84 -16.51 18.91 -15.10
N LEU A 85 -17.61 18.64 -14.39
CA LEU A 85 -17.71 18.76 -12.94
C LEU A 85 -16.69 17.87 -12.23
N LEU A 86 -16.63 16.59 -12.59
CA LEU A 86 -15.72 15.62 -11.98
C LEU A 86 -14.27 15.93 -12.32
N GLN A 87 -13.97 16.35 -13.56
CA GLN A 87 -12.62 16.73 -13.93
C GLN A 87 -12.14 17.97 -13.16
N ARG A 88 -13.03 18.95 -12.92
CA ARG A 88 -12.71 20.13 -12.12
C ARG A 88 -12.56 19.80 -10.63
N GLY A 89 -13.40 18.93 -10.10
CA GLY A 89 -13.41 18.57 -8.68
C GLY A 89 -12.29 17.61 -8.26
N LEU A 90 -11.99 16.59 -9.09
CA LEU A 90 -10.88 15.67 -8.82
C LEU A 90 -9.52 16.32 -9.18
N GLY A 91 -9.50 17.27 -10.11
CA GLY A 91 -8.32 18.10 -10.39
C GLY A 91 -7.07 17.27 -10.66
N GLN A 92 -5.99 17.55 -9.90
CA GLN A 92 -4.68 16.89 -10.07
C GLN A 92 -4.60 15.48 -9.47
N ARG A 93 -5.67 15.01 -8.80
CA ARG A 93 -5.76 13.66 -8.21
C ARG A 93 -5.91 12.58 -9.27
N ILE A 94 -6.29 12.96 -10.49
CA ILE A 94 -6.46 12.05 -11.61
C ILE A 94 -5.57 12.49 -12.78
N HIS A 95 -4.98 11.52 -13.46
CA HIS A 95 -4.37 11.72 -14.76
C HIS A 95 -5.40 11.64 -15.89
N LEU A 96 -6.42 10.79 -15.74
CA LEU A 96 -7.44 10.57 -16.76
C LEU A 96 -8.79 10.21 -16.13
N LEU A 97 -9.85 10.80 -16.68
CA LEU A 97 -11.24 10.41 -16.44
C LEU A 97 -11.77 9.76 -17.72
N THR A 98 -12.18 8.50 -17.63
CA THR A 98 -12.80 7.73 -18.73
C THR A 98 -14.26 7.44 -18.39
N HIS A 99 -15.05 7.14 -19.42
CA HIS A 99 -16.43 6.70 -19.28
C HIS A 99 -16.75 5.71 -20.39
N SER A 100 -17.68 4.81 -20.12
CA SER A 100 -18.21 3.87 -21.12
C SER A 100 -19.72 4.06 -21.23
N LEU A 101 -20.17 4.47 -22.41
CA LEU A 101 -21.59 4.43 -22.77
C LEU A 101 -21.94 3.00 -23.19
N SER A 102 -23.13 2.54 -22.80
CA SER A 102 -23.68 1.32 -23.37
C SER A 102 -23.92 1.51 -24.87
N PRO A 103 -23.72 0.47 -25.69
CA PRO A 103 -24.12 0.52 -27.09
C PRO A 103 -25.61 0.84 -27.15
N ASP A 104 -26.02 1.52 -28.22
CA ASP A 104 -27.44 1.79 -28.45
C ASP A 104 -28.18 0.44 -28.50
N PRO A 105 -29.26 0.28 -27.71
CA PRO A 105 -29.96 -0.99 -27.66
C PRO A 105 -30.55 -1.28 -29.04
N GLU A 106 -30.53 -2.55 -29.44
CA GLU A 106 -31.24 -3.02 -30.63
C GLU A 106 -32.59 -3.59 -30.19
N TRP A 107 -33.67 -3.24 -30.89
CA TRP A 107 -35.02 -3.72 -30.59
C TRP A 107 -35.78 -4.08 -31.87
N SER A 108 -36.82 -4.91 -31.74
CA SER A 108 -37.70 -5.26 -32.85
C SER A 108 -38.54 -4.05 -33.27
N VAL A 109 -38.78 -3.88 -34.56
CA VAL A 109 -39.66 -2.83 -35.11
C VAL A 109 -41.09 -2.94 -34.56
N GLU A 110 -41.50 -4.13 -34.13
CA GLU A 110 -42.82 -4.41 -33.56
C GLU A 110 -42.93 -4.05 -32.07
N SER A 111 -41.80 -3.77 -31.42
CA SER A 111 -41.74 -3.46 -29.98
C SER A 111 -41.56 -1.97 -29.71
N GLU A 112 -42.03 -1.50 -28.55
CA GLU A 112 -41.76 -0.13 -28.08
C GLU A 112 -40.25 0.12 -27.96
N ALA A 113 -39.85 1.37 -28.22
CA ALA A 113 -38.45 1.77 -28.08
C ALA A 113 -37.95 1.58 -26.64
N PRO A 114 -36.72 1.05 -26.44
CA PRO A 114 -36.11 0.89 -25.14
C PRO A 114 -36.04 2.23 -24.39
N LYS A 115 -36.45 2.23 -23.13
CA LYS A 115 -36.42 3.43 -22.31
C LYS A 115 -35.02 3.62 -21.75
N TYR A 116 -34.52 4.86 -21.76
CA TYR A 116 -33.19 5.20 -21.22
C TYR A 116 -32.97 4.75 -19.76
N LYS A 117 -34.06 4.62 -18.99
CA LYS A 117 -34.01 4.20 -17.58
C LYS A 117 -33.63 2.73 -17.39
N ASP A 118 -33.89 1.92 -18.42
CA ASP A 118 -33.71 0.47 -18.40
C ASP A 118 -32.33 0.09 -19.00
N GLN A 119 -31.52 1.10 -19.36
CA GLN A 119 -30.15 0.90 -19.84
C GLN A 119 -29.20 0.45 -18.71
N PRO A 120 -28.07 -0.21 -19.07
CA PRO A 120 -27.07 -0.63 -18.09
C PRO A 120 -26.45 0.57 -17.33
N PRO A 121 -25.91 0.34 -16.12
CA PRO A 121 -25.25 1.39 -15.36
C PRO A 121 -24.14 2.10 -16.15
N LEU A 122 -24.14 3.43 -16.09
CA LEU A 122 -23.11 4.25 -16.71
C LEU A 122 -21.82 4.12 -15.89
N SER A 123 -20.74 3.66 -16.53
CA SER A 123 -19.49 3.37 -15.84
C SER A 123 -18.42 4.41 -16.16
N PHE A 124 -17.64 4.77 -15.14
CA PHE A 124 -16.56 5.75 -15.20
C PHE A 124 -15.28 5.15 -14.61
N GLY A 125 -14.17 5.42 -15.27
CA GLY A 125 -12.84 4.99 -14.83
C GLY A 125 -11.97 6.18 -14.44
N LEU A 126 -11.22 6.01 -13.37
CA LEU A 126 -10.25 6.98 -12.87
C LEU A 126 -8.85 6.38 -12.97
N LEU A 127 -7.97 7.05 -13.69
CA LEU A 127 -6.53 6.84 -13.57
C LEU A 127 -6.01 7.84 -12.54
N LEU A 128 -5.60 7.36 -11.38
CA LEU A 128 -5.23 8.18 -10.24
C LEU A 128 -3.78 8.68 -10.35
N ASN A 129 -3.53 9.83 -9.74
CA ASN A 129 -2.18 10.28 -9.43
C ASN A 129 -1.83 9.84 -8.00
N PRO A 130 -0.92 8.86 -7.80
CA PRO A 130 -0.67 8.27 -6.49
C PRO A 130 -0.15 9.28 -5.45
N GLU A 131 0.49 10.36 -5.88
CA GLU A 131 1.03 11.40 -4.98
C GLU A 131 -0.07 12.24 -4.31
N LEU A 132 -1.18 12.47 -5.03
CA LEU A 132 -2.23 13.40 -4.60
C LEU A 132 -3.57 12.72 -4.33
N ALA A 133 -3.82 11.54 -4.90
CA ALA A 133 -5.13 10.88 -4.83
C ALA A 133 -5.59 10.65 -3.39
N ALA A 134 -4.69 10.27 -2.50
CA ALA A 134 -4.96 10.00 -1.08
C ALA A 134 -4.88 11.25 -0.17
N SER A 135 -4.62 12.46 -0.74
CA SER A 135 -4.55 13.68 0.06
C SER A 135 -5.90 14.01 0.68
N VAL A 136 -5.95 14.21 2.00
CA VAL A 136 -7.19 14.51 2.71
C VAL A 136 -7.55 16.00 2.63
N LEU A 137 -6.57 16.85 2.33
CA LEU A 137 -6.75 18.30 2.29
C LEU A 137 -6.71 18.79 0.85
N GLU A 138 -7.75 19.49 0.43
CA GLU A 138 -7.81 20.23 -0.82
C GLU A 138 -7.52 21.69 -0.52
N ARG A 139 -6.39 22.20 -1.01
CA ARG A 139 -6.00 23.62 -0.82
C ARG A 139 -6.53 24.43 -1.99
N GLY A 140 -7.39 25.39 -1.68
CA GLY A 140 -7.94 26.34 -2.64
C GLY A 140 -7.09 27.62 -2.79
N PRO A 141 -7.60 28.59 -3.55
CA PRO A 141 -6.95 29.88 -3.73
C PRO A 141 -7.01 30.75 -2.46
N PRO A 142 -6.17 31.82 -2.38
CA PRO A 142 -6.25 32.81 -1.31
C PRO A 142 -7.66 33.41 -1.18
N ALA A 143 -8.08 33.71 0.04
CA ALA A 143 -9.43 34.20 0.35
C ALA A 143 -9.81 35.47 -0.44
N ASP A 144 -8.83 36.34 -0.69
CA ASP A 144 -9.03 37.61 -1.40
C ASP A 144 -9.06 37.47 -2.93
N SER A 145 -8.81 36.26 -3.45
CA SER A 145 -8.80 36.00 -4.89
C SER A 145 -10.22 35.87 -5.43
N PRO A 146 -10.55 36.39 -6.63
CA PRO A 146 -11.86 36.16 -7.26
C PRO A 146 -12.13 34.66 -7.49
N LYS A 147 -11.07 33.85 -7.65
CA LYS A 147 -11.17 32.38 -7.78
C LYS A 147 -11.69 31.71 -6.51
N ALA A 148 -11.65 32.37 -5.35
CA ALA A 148 -12.22 31.84 -4.11
C ALA A 148 -13.74 31.72 -4.18
N ALA A 149 -14.42 32.60 -4.92
CA ALA A 149 -15.86 32.49 -5.15
C ALA A 149 -16.21 31.23 -5.96
N GLU A 150 -15.45 30.94 -7.01
CA GLU A 150 -15.60 29.72 -7.82
C GLU A 150 -15.33 28.45 -7.00
N PHE A 151 -14.31 28.48 -6.13
CA PHE A 151 -14.00 27.38 -5.23
C PHE A 151 -15.14 27.13 -4.23
N ARG A 152 -15.66 28.18 -3.60
CA ARG A 152 -16.83 28.09 -2.71
C ARG A 152 -18.07 27.59 -3.44
N GLN A 153 -18.29 28.00 -4.68
CA GLN A 153 -19.42 27.52 -5.49
C GLN A 153 -19.28 26.03 -5.83
N LEU A 154 -18.06 25.57 -6.15
CA LEU A 154 -17.79 24.17 -6.47
C LEU A 154 -18.02 23.25 -5.26
N TRP A 155 -17.49 23.63 -4.10
CA TRP A 155 -17.51 22.77 -2.90
C TRP A 155 -18.70 23.03 -1.97
N GLY A 156 -19.37 24.17 -2.13
CA GLY A 156 -20.54 24.56 -1.36
C GLY A 156 -20.26 24.54 0.14
N PRO A 157 -21.06 23.80 0.94
CA PRO A 157 -20.95 23.82 2.40
C PRO A 157 -19.67 23.19 2.95
N ARG A 158 -18.88 22.48 2.12
CA ARG A 158 -17.60 21.88 2.53
C ARG A 158 -16.42 22.84 2.45
N SER A 159 -16.57 24.01 1.81
CA SER A 159 -15.51 25.03 1.73
C SER A 159 -15.42 25.80 3.03
N GLU A 160 -14.22 25.86 3.61
CA GLU A 160 -13.93 26.64 4.81
C GLU A 160 -12.62 27.43 4.67
N LEU A 161 -12.52 28.56 5.37
CA LEU A 161 -11.28 29.33 5.44
C LEU A 161 -10.33 28.68 6.43
N ARG A 162 -9.11 28.36 5.97
CA ARG A 162 -8.08 27.74 6.80
C ARG A 162 -6.79 28.54 6.74
N ARG A 163 -6.23 28.81 7.92
CA ARG A 163 -4.88 29.37 8.07
C ARG A 163 -3.86 28.23 8.05
N PHE A 164 -2.90 28.31 7.13
CA PHE A 164 -1.82 27.34 6.98
C PHE A 164 -0.57 27.74 7.75
N GLN A 165 0.39 26.82 7.90
CA GLN A 165 1.64 27.06 8.65
C GLN A 165 2.50 28.16 8.03
N ASP A 166 2.34 28.40 6.72
CA ASP A 166 2.95 29.52 5.98
C ASP A 166 2.27 30.87 6.27
N GLY A 167 1.25 30.90 7.14
CA GLY A 167 0.50 32.09 7.51
C GLY A 167 -0.58 32.49 6.50
N ALA A 168 -0.64 31.84 5.34
CA ALA A 168 -1.62 32.14 4.30
C ALA A 168 -3.03 31.68 4.73
N ILE A 169 -4.02 32.52 4.45
CA ILE A 169 -5.44 32.21 4.64
C ILE A 169 -6.01 31.90 3.26
N THR A 170 -6.35 30.63 3.04
CA THR A 170 -6.91 30.16 1.77
C THR A 170 -8.22 29.43 2.03
N GLU A 171 -9.07 29.36 1.01
CA GLU A 171 -10.16 28.39 1.01
C GLU A 171 -9.58 26.98 1.05
N ALA A 172 -10.25 26.05 1.73
CA ALA A 172 -9.84 24.66 1.81
C ALA A 172 -11.04 23.74 2.00
N VAL A 173 -10.86 22.47 1.64
CA VAL A 173 -11.80 21.39 1.94
C VAL A 173 -11.04 20.26 2.63
N LEU A 174 -11.56 19.79 3.76
CA LEU A 174 -11.04 18.63 4.48
C LEU A 174 -11.97 17.42 4.25
N TRP A 175 -11.38 16.33 3.76
CA TRP A 175 -12.04 15.04 3.60
C TRP A 175 -11.86 14.16 4.84
N GLU A 176 -12.58 13.05 4.91
CA GLU A 176 -12.38 12.06 5.97
C GLU A 176 -11.23 11.12 5.57
N GLY A 177 -10.30 10.88 6.49
CA GLY A 177 -9.12 10.07 6.17
C GLY A 177 -8.10 10.02 7.30
N GLU A 178 -8.44 9.41 8.43
CA GLU A 178 -7.48 9.19 9.52
C GLU A 178 -6.46 8.12 9.11
N HIS A 179 -6.95 7.01 8.56
CA HIS A 179 -6.17 5.84 8.14
C HIS A 179 -6.01 5.75 6.62
N MET A 180 -4.96 5.07 6.17
CA MET A 180 -4.65 4.90 4.75
C MET A 180 -5.80 4.27 3.95
N CYS A 181 -6.52 3.32 4.53
CA CYS A 181 -7.70 2.70 3.92
C CYS A 181 -8.83 3.70 3.62
N GLN A 182 -9.03 4.68 4.51
CA GLN A 182 -10.00 5.76 4.32
C GLN A 182 -9.48 6.80 3.32
N LYS A 183 -8.18 7.15 3.42
CA LYS A 183 -7.53 8.10 2.50
C LYS A 183 -7.61 7.66 1.04
N ARG A 184 -7.49 6.36 0.76
CA ARG A 184 -7.71 5.79 -0.58
C ARG A 184 -9.11 6.05 -1.13
N LEU A 185 -10.11 6.22 -0.26
CA LEU A 185 -11.50 6.47 -0.64
C LEU A 185 -11.86 7.96 -0.73
N VAL A 186 -10.91 8.88 -0.56
CA VAL A 186 -11.15 10.32 -0.77
C VAL A 186 -11.73 10.63 -2.16
N PRO A 187 -11.27 10.02 -3.29
CA PRO A 187 -11.90 10.22 -4.58
C PRO A 187 -13.38 9.82 -4.61
N LYS A 188 -13.78 8.76 -3.88
CA LYS A 188 -15.20 8.38 -3.73
C LYS A 188 -15.97 9.51 -3.03
N GLN A 189 -15.45 10.04 -1.92
CA GLN A 189 -16.11 11.11 -1.17
C GLN A 189 -16.30 12.37 -2.03
N ILE A 190 -15.28 12.75 -2.80
CA ILE A 190 -15.34 13.88 -3.75
C ILE A 190 -16.45 13.65 -4.79
N ILE A 191 -16.46 12.48 -5.43
CA ILE A 191 -17.46 12.15 -6.46
C ILE A 191 -18.87 12.21 -5.88
N THR A 192 -19.10 11.54 -4.75
CA THR A 192 -20.41 11.53 -4.08
C THR A 192 -20.88 12.95 -3.76
N HIS A 193 -20.01 13.77 -3.17
CA HIS A 193 -20.34 15.15 -2.79
C HIS A 193 -20.72 16.00 -4.00
N LEU A 194 -19.89 15.97 -5.06
CA LEU A 194 -20.11 16.79 -6.25
C LEU A 194 -21.38 16.38 -7.01
N LEU A 195 -21.61 15.08 -7.17
CA LEU A 195 -22.80 14.56 -7.85
C LEU A 195 -24.08 14.89 -7.08
N GLN A 196 -24.08 14.78 -5.75
CA GLN A 196 -25.22 15.17 -4.93
C GLN A 196 -25.46 16.69 -5.02
N LEU A 197 -24.41 17.49 -4.83
CA LEU A 197 -24.53 18.95 -4.74
C LEU A 197 -24.98 19.57 -6.07
N HIS A 198 -24.39 19.16 -7.19
CA HIS A 198 -24.60 19.82 -8.49
C HIS A 198 -25.57 19.07 -9.40
N ALA A 199 -25.71 17.75 -9.27
CA ALA A 199 -26.54 16.94 -10.17
C ALA A 199 -27.76 16.26 -9.50
N ASP A 200 -27.99 16.41 -8.19
CA ASP A 200 -29.06 15.70 -7.46
C ASP A 200 -28.98 14.16 -7.61
N ILE A 201 -27.76 13.63 -7.76
CA ILE A 201 -27.52 12.19 -7.82
C ILE A 201 -27.01 11.73 -6.44
N PRO A 202 -27.81 10.98 -5.67
CA PRO A 202 -27.43 10.53 -4.33
C PRO A 202 -26.41 9.40 -4.34
N GLU A 203 -25.76 9.21 -3.20
CA GLU A 203 -24.78 8.12 -3.00
C GLU A 203 -25.40 6.74 -3.25
N SER A 204 -26.70 6.55 -3.00
CA SER A 204 -27.40 5.30 -3.28
C SER A 204 -27.34 4.88 -4.75
N CYS A 205 -27.20 5.83 -5.66
CA CYS A 205 -27.07 5.58 -7.09
C CYS A 205 -25.64 5.21 -7.51
N LEU A 206 -24.66 5.40 -6.63
CA LEU A 206 -23.23 5.25 -6.89
C LEU A 206 -22.73 3.89 -6.39
N ARG A 207 -22.22 3.05 -7.30
CA ARG A 207 -21.42 1.87 -6.95
C ARG A 207 -19.96 2.20 -7.16
N TYR A 208 -19.11 1.96 -6.17
CA TYR A 208 -17.69 2.30 -6.22
C TYR A 208 -16.81 1.07 -6.06
N VAL A 209 -15.82 0.92 -6.92
CA VAL A 209 -14.83 -0.16 -6.92
C VAL A 209 -13.45 0.50 -6.85
N GLY A 210 -12.77 0.32 -5.72
CA GLY A 210 -11.43 0.88 -5.47
C GLY A 210 -10.81 0.43 -4.14
N ALA A 211 -11.63 -0.07 -3.21
CA ALA A 211 -11.20 -0.65 -1.94
C ALA A 211 -11.86 -2.01 -1.66
N ALA A 212 -12.31 -2.73 -2.70
CA ALA A 212 -13.07 -3.97 -2.53
C ALA A 212 -12.27 -5.09 -1.82
N LEU A 213 -10.94 -5.04 -1.91
CA LEU A 213 -10.05 -5.98 -1.23
C LEU A 213 -9.72 -5.56 0.20
N ASP A 214 -9.97 -4.30 0.58
CA ASP A 214 -9.63 -3.79 1.91
C ASP A 214 -10.36 -4.60 3.00
N ASP A 215 -11.61 -5.00 2.77
CA ASP A 215 -12.39 -5.80 3.73
C ASP A 215 -11.79 -7.18 4.02
N VAL A 216 -10.93 -7.69 3.13
CA VAL A 216 -10.24 -8.98 3.31
C VAL A 216 -8.96 -8.81 4.12
N ILE A 217 -8.32 -7.64 4.06
CA ILE A 217 -7.01 -7.36 4.68
C ILE A 217 -7.10 -6.45 5.91
N LYS A 218 -8.26 -5.86 6.19
CA LYS A 218 -8.47 -5.01 7.36
C LYS A 218 -8.20 -5.80 8.65
N THR A 219 -7.29 -5.29 9.46
CA THR A 219 -7.00 -5.82 10.80
C THR A 219 -7.47 -4.85 11.87
N GLY A 220 -7.99 -5.39 12.97
CA GLY A 220 -8.39 -4.64 14.17
C GLY A 220 -9.89 -4.72 14.47
N SER A 221 -10.24 -4.71 15.78
CA SER A 221 -11.62 -4.70 16.26
C SER A 221 -12.17 -3.29 16.54
N GLU A 222 -11.30 -2.28 16.67
CA GLU A 222 -11.69 -0.91 17.07
C GLU A 222 -11.42 0.13 15.98
N VAL A 223 -10.32 0.01 15.24
CA VAL A 223 -9.93 0.96 14.19
C VAL A 223 -9.46 0.19 12.96
N PRO A 224 -10.11 0.37 11.79
CA PRO A 224 -9.78 -0.40 10.59
C PRO A 224 -8.45 0.09 9.98
N SER A 225 -7.43 -0.76 10.01
CA SER A 225 -6.16 -0.55 9.31
C SER A 225 -5.94 -1.65 8.26
N THR A 226 -5.22 -1.34 7.18
CA THR A 226 -4.78 -2.31 6.17
C THR A 226 -3.29 -2.67 6.30
N GLY A 227 -2.66 -2.29 7.42
CA GLY A 227 -1.30 -2.68 7.79
C GLY A 227 -0.23 -1.61 7.50
N GLU A 228 -0.54 -0.54 6.78
CA GLU A 228 0.45 0.48 6.43
C GLU A 228 0.98 1.21 7.66
N GLU A 229 0.09 1.59 8.58
CA GLU A 229 0.42 2.25 9.83
C GLU A 229 1.25 1.34 10.74
N GLU A 230 0.88 0.07 10.87
CA GLU A 230 1.61 -0.93 11.64
C GLU A 230 3.00 -1.19 11.05
N SER A 231 3.10 -1.26 9.71
CA SER A 231 4.38 -1.36 9.01
C SER A 231 5.27 -0.15 9.30
N LEU A 232 4.70 1.06 9.29
CA LEU A 232 5.45 2.28 9.62
C LEU A 232 6.00 2.25 11.04
N VAL A 233 5.23 1.77 12.03
CA VAL A 233 5.71 1.59 13.41
C VAL A 233 6.89 0.62 13.46
N VAL A 234 6.83 -0.48 12.70
CA VAL A 234 7.94 -1.45 12.60
C VAL A 234 9.19 -0.84 11.97
N VAL A 235 9.03 -0.07 10.89
CA VAL A 235 10.14 0.65 10.22
C VAL A 235 10.79 1.65 11.18
N GLN A 236 10.00 2.47 11.88
CA GLN A 236 10.52 3.42 12.88
C GLN A 236 11.25 2.72 14.03
N ALA A 237 10.71 1.59 14.52
CA ALA A 237 11.34 0.78 15.54
C ALA A 237 12.68 0.20 15.06
N TYR A 238 12.75 -0.25 13.80
CA TYR A 238 13.98 -0.71 13.17
C TYR A 238 15.01 0.43 13.03
N ASP A 239 14.62 1.59 12.51
CA ASP A 239 15.54 2.72 12.28
C ASP A 239 16.18 3.21 13.58
N ASP A 240 15.38 3.32 14.65
CA ASP A 240 15.92 3.70 15.95
C ASP A 240 16.82 2.61 16.55
N LEU A 241 16.53 1.31 16.31
CA LEU A 241 17.44 0.24 16.76
C LEU A 241 18.74 0.28 15.95
N SER A 242 18.65 0.48 14.64
CA SER A 242 19.79 0.60 13.73
C SER A 242 20.74 1.71 14.17
N ARG A 243 20.22 2.93 14.42
CA ARG A 243 21.04 4.05 14.92
C ARG A 243 21.74 3.72 16.24
N LYS A 244 21.04 3.07 17.18
CA LYS A 244 21.60 2.67 18.47
C LYS A 244 22.69 1.62 18.34
N LEU A 245 22.49 0.62 17.46
CA LEU A 245 23.49 -0.40 17.17
C LEU A 245 24.76 0.19 16.59
N TRP A 246 24.65 1.18 15.70
CA TRP A 246 25.80 1.88 15.13
C TRP A 246 26.59 2.69 16.17
N ALA A 247 25.91 3.24 17.17
CA ALA A 247 26.53 3.99 18.26
C ALA A 247 27.08 3.10 19.39
N LEU A 248 26.99 1.76 19.28
CA LEU A 248 27.50 0.86 20.31
C LEU A 248 29.02 0.78 20.27
N GLU A 249 29.64 1.22 21.36
CA GLU A 249 31.05 1.02 21.67
C GLU A 249 31.25 -0.27 22.48
N ASP A 250 32.50 -0.66 22.74
CA ASP A 250 32.88 -1.83 23.55
C ASP A 250 32.49 -3.23 22.98
N LEU A 251 32.20 -3.32 21.69
CA LEU A 251 32.12 -4.58 20.96
C LEU A 251 33.50 -5.00 20.45
N PRO A 252 33.87 -6.30 20.52
CA PRO A 252 35.17 -6.77 20.04
C PRO A 252 35.36 -6.69 18.52
N LEU A 253 34.26 -6.51 17.79
CA LEU A 253 34.24 -6.18 16.37
C LEU A 253 33.16 -5.12 16.17
N SER A 254 33.46 -4.05 15.43
CA SER A 254 32.49 -2.99 15.15
C SER A 254 31.37 -3.46 14.21
N ILE A 255 30.18 -2.86 14.32
CA ILE A 255 29.06 -3.06 13.40
C ILE A 255 29.28 -2.16 12.17
N THR A 256 29.30 -2.75 10.98
CA THR A 256 29.53 -2.04 9.71
C THR A 256 28.25 -1.77 8.94
N ALA A 257 27.24 -2.63 9.09
CA ALA A 257 25.92 -2.40 8.51
C ALA A 257 24.83 -3.11 9.30
N VAL A 258 23.62 -2.56 9.27
CA VAL A 258 22.40 -3.16 9.80
C VAL A 258 21.40 -3.18 8.64
N GLN A 259 20.92 -4.37 8.28
CA GLN A 259 20.05 -4.58 7.12
C GLN A 259 18.72 -5.21 7.54
N GLY A 260 17.61 -4.58 7.20
CA GLY A 260 16.28 -5.12 7.38
C GLY A 260 15.98 -6.21 6.36
N ALA A 261 15.67 -7.43 6.82
CA ALA A 261 15.33 -8.56 5.93
C ALA A 261 13.84 -8.93 5.98
N HIS A 262 13.12 -8.46 7.00
CA HIS A 262 11.72 -8.79 7.22
C HIS A 262 10.79 -8.11 6.19
N PRO A 263 9.73 -8.80 5.70
CA PRO A 263 8.76 -8.22 4.74
C PRO A 263 8.04 -6.96 5.25
N ALA A 264 7.80 -6.84 6.56
CA ALA A 264 7.19 -5.64 7.14
C ALA A 264 8.03 -4.36 6.96
N LEU A 265 9.35 -4.48 6.77
CA LEU A 265 10.24 -3.34 6.53
C LEU A 265 10.21 -2.82 5.09
N ARG A 266 9.52 -3.55 4.20
CA ARG A 266 9.36 -3.21 2.79
C ARG A 266 7.89 -3.22 2.35
N TYR A 267 6.97 -3.10 3.30
CA TYR A 267 5.51 -3.04 3.08
C TYR A 267 4.94 -4.24 2.29
N THR A 268 5.59 -5.41 2.36
CA THR A 268 5.10 -6.64 1.68
C THR A 268 4.51 -7.67 2.65
N GLN A 269 4.35 -7.32 3.92
CA GLN A 269 3.73 -8.19 4.91
C GLN A 269 2.24 -7.83 5.01
N VAL A 270 1.35 -8.76 4.69
CA VAL A 270 -0.11 -8.53 4.70
C VAL A 270 -0.60 -8.13 6.11
N PHE A 271 -0.11 -8.82 7.13
CA PHE A 271 -0.40 -8.51 8.54
C PHE A 271 0.92 -8.24 9.28
N PRO A 272 1.33 -6.97 9.35
CA PRO A 272 2.55 -6.56 10.04
C PRO A 272 2.48 -6.86 11.54
N PRO A 273 3.64 -7.12 12.19
CA PRO A 273 3.65 -7.41 13.61
C PRO A 273 3.25 -6.17 14.41
N VAL A 274 2.18 -6.32 15.20
CA VAL A 274 1.66 -5.27 16.07
C VAL A 274 2.33 -5.35 17.45
N PRO A 275 2.66 -4.21 18.09
CA PRO A 275 3.10 -4.18 19.48
C PRO A 275 2.09 -4.85 20.42
N LEU A 276 2.49 -5.91 21.12
CA LEU A 276 1.59 -6.63 22.02
C LEU A 276 2.06 -6.56 23.49
N LYS A 277 1.25 -5.92 24.34
CA LYS A 277 1.42 -6.00 25.79
C LYS A 277 0.80 -7.30 26.30
N LEU A 278 1.64 -8.23 26.73
CA LEU A 278 1.18 -9.45 27.40
C LEU A 278 0.66 -9.10 28.81
N ASP A 279 -0.55 -9.58 29.13
CA ASP A 279 -1.02 -9.58 30.50
C ASP A 279 -0.38 -10.75 31.25
N TYR A 280 0.69 -10.45 31.99
CA TYR A 280 1.42 -11.45 32.77
C TYR A 280 0.58 -12.14 33.85
N SER A 281 -0.57 -11.58 34.24
CA SER A 281 -1.47 -12.20 35.22
C SER A 281 -2.07 -13.52 34.72
N PHE A 282 -2.14 -13.70 33.40
CA PHE A 282 -2.69 -14.89 32.74
C PHE A 282 -1.72 -16.07 32.72
N PHE A 283 -0.46 -15.85 33.09
CA PHE A 283 0.59 -16.84 32.94
C PHE A 283 1.26 -17.17 34.27
N GLU A 284 1.67 -18.42 34.41
CA GLU A 284 2.61 -18.87 35.42
C GLU A 284 3.97 -19.10 34.80
N ARG A 285 5.04 -18.87 35.58
CA ARG A 285 6.40 -19.10 35.13
C ARG A 285 6.83 -20.50 35.55
N GLU A 286 7.08 -21.36 34.57
CA GLU A 286 7.59 -22.71 34.82
C GLU A 286 8.99 -22.64 35.45
N LYS A 287 9.23 -23.42 36.51
CA LYS A 287 10.46 -23.34 37.31
C LYS A 287 11.73 -23.73 36.53
N ILE A 288 11.62 -24.68 35.61
CA ILE A 288 12.77 -25.28 34.90
C ILE A 288 13.11 -24.45 33.66
N SER A 289 12.15 -24.28 32.74
CA SER A 289 12.39 -23.61 31.47
C SER A 289 12.28 -22.08 31.55
N ARG A 290 11.73 -21.55 32.66
CA ARG A 290 11.33 -20.14 32.83
C ARG A 290 10.35 -19.65 31.77
N SER A 291 9.68 -20.56 31.05
CA SER A 291 8.66 -20.24 30.06
C SER A 291 7.38 -19.77 30.74
N LEU A 292 6.60 -18.96 30.02
CA LEU A 292 5.27 -18.53 30.45
C LEU A 292 4.26 -19.58 30.00
N VAL A 293 3.55 -20.18 30.95
CA VAL A 293 2.51 -21.18 30.71
C VAL A 293 1.16 -20.53 31.05
N PRO A 294 0.14 -20.61 30.18
CA PRO A 294 -1.19 -20.06 30.48
C PRO A 294 -1.80 -20.78 31.68
N LYS A 295 -2.43 -20.01 32.57
CA LYS A 295 -3.26 -20.53 33.66
C LYS A 295 -4.51 -21.20 33.10
N GLU A 296 -5.10 -22.07 33.91
CA GLU A 296 -6.36 -22.74 33.55
C GLU A 296 -7.45 -21.70 33.22
N GLY A 297 -8.14 -21.91 32.09
CA GLY A 297 -9.18 -20.99 31.59
C GLY A 297 -8.67 -19.67 31.01
N LYS A 298 -7.35 -19.44 30.89
CA LYS A 298 -6.77 -18.25 30.26
C LYS A 298 -6.27 -18.53 28.85
N PRO A 299 -6.31 -17.53 27.94
CA PRO A 299 -5.85 -17.71 26.57
C PRO A 299 -4.34 -17.93 26.51
N CYS A 300 -3.89 -18.70 25.52
CA CYS A 300 -2.47 -18.81 25.19
C CYS A 300 -1.89 -17.44 24.80
N PRO A 301 -0.58 -17.21 25.04
CA PRO A 301 0.06 -15.99 24.56
C PRO A 301 -0.05 -15.91 23.04
N ALA A 302 -0.46 -14.76 22.50
CA ALA A 302 -0.46 -14.57 21.06
C ALA A 302 0.97 -14.62 20.51
N TYR A 303 1.13 -15.27 19.36
CA TYR A 303 2.41 -15.35 18.69
C TYR A 303 2.80 -13.98 18.15
N ILE A 304 3.99 -13.51 18.53
CA ILE A 304 4.54 -12.24 18.04
C ILE A 304 5.61 -12.57 17.01
N THR A 305 5.33 -12.24 15.75
CA THR A 305 6.26 -12.50 14.64
C THR A 305 7.52 -11.65 14.81
N PRO A 306 8.72 -12.27 14.92
CA PRO A 306 9.96 -11.52 15.08
C PRO A 306 10.39 -10.88 13.77
N VAL A 307 10.76 -9.61 13.83
CA VAL A 307 11.27 -8.83 12.70
C VAL A 307 12.75 -9.13 12.49
N THR A 308 13.05 -9.86 11.41
CA THR A 308 14.41 -10.26 11.04
C THR A 308 15.27 -9.08 10.60
N VAL A 309 16.41 -8.91 11.28
CA VAL A 309 17.45 -7.90 11.01
C VAL A 309 18.79 -8.61 10.86
N ILE A 310 19.63 -8.18 9.93
CA ILE A 310 20.96 -8.74 9.68
C ILE A 310 22.01 -7.70 10.05
N CYS A 311 22.87 -8.04 11.01
CA CYS A 311 24.01 -7.22 11.42
C CYS A 311 25.29 -7.72 10.74
N HIS A 312 25.94 -6.81 10.02
CA HIS A 312 27.25 -7.01 9.42
C HIS A 312 28.29 -6.39 10.34
N MET A 313 29.40 -7.10 10.48
CA MET A 313 30.47 -6.72 11.38
C MET A 313 31.76 -6.60 10.59
N GLU A 314 32.72 -5.88 11.13
CA GLU A 314 34.01 -5.72 10.47
C GLU A 314 34.66 -7.08 10.19
N GLY A 315 35.45 -7.12 9.11
CA GLY A 315 36.21 -8.30 8.74
C GLY A 315 37.26 -8.62 9.80
N SER A 316 37.39 -9.90 10.15
CA SER A 316 38.47 -10.37 11.02
C SER A 316 39.09 -11.63 10.43
N GLY A 317 40.42 -11.76 10.53
CA GLY A 317 41.14 -12.97 10.14
C GLY A 317 41.17 -14.04 11.23
N LYS A 318 40.70 -13.72 12.45
CA LYS A 318 40.84 -14.57 13.64
C LYS A 318 39.70 -15.60 13.80
N TRP A 319 39.03 -15.97 12.71
CA TRP A 319 37.95 -16.96 12.78
C TRP A 319 38.52 -18.38 12.80
N PRO A 320 38.03 -19.25 13.70
CA PRO A 320 38.41 -20.65 13.70
C PRO A 320 37.86 -21.36 12.45
N HIS A 321 38.52 -22.45 12.04
CA HIS A 321 38.07 -23.28 10.92
C HIS A 321 36.99 -24.29 11.29
N ASP A 322 36.87 -24.63 12.58
CA ASP A 322 35.83 -25.54 13.08
C ASP A 322 34.45 -24.84 13.16
N ARG A 323 33.42 -25.54 12.68
CA ARG A 323 32.03 -25.08 12.66
C ARG A 323 31.47 -24.87 14.06
N LEU A 324 31.77 -25.75 15.02
CA LEU A 324 31.26 -25.62 16.38
C LEU A 324 31.90 -24.42 17.08
N ALA A 325 33.22 -24.25 16.96
CA ALA A 325 33.93 -23.08 17.46
C ALA A 325 33.33 -21.76 16.92
N ILE A 326 32.99 -21.69 15.62
CA ILE A 326 32.33 -20.52 15.03
C ILE A 326 30.97 -20.25 15.69
N ARG A 327 30.15 -21.29 15.95
CA ARG A 327 28.84 -21.13 16.62
C ARG A 327 29.00 -20.60 18.04
N HIS A 328 29.99 -21.09 18.79
CA HIS A 328 30.27 -20.60 20.14
C HIS A 328 30.73 -19.14 20.15
N ILE A 329 31.60 -18.74 19.22
CA ILE A 329 32.01 -17.34 19.09
C ILE A 329 30.80 -16.46 18.74
N ARG A 330 29.92 -16.88 17.82
CA ARG A 330 28.68 -16.15 17.51
C ARG A 330 27.81 -15.97 18.75
N ALA A 331 27.58 -17.04 19.50
CA ALA A 331 26.82 -17.00 20.73
C ALA A 331 27.42 -16.00 21.75
N ALA A 332 28.75 -16.03 21.93
CA ALA A 332 29.45 -15.10 22.82
C ALA A 332 29.26 -13.63 22.40
N PHE A 333 29.30 -13.35 21.10
CA PHE A 333 28.99 -12.03 20.58
C PHE A 333 27.53 -11.62 20.81
N HIS A 334 26.55 -12.52 20.61
CA HIS A 334 25.15 -12.23 20.92
C HIS A 334 24.95 -11.92 22.40
N ILE A 335 25.63 -12.64 23.30
CA ILE A 335 25.60 -12.39 24.75
C ILE A 335 26.16 -11.00 25.06
N ARG A 336 27.33 -10.66 24.51
CA ARG A 336 27.96 -9.34 24.72
C ARG A 336 27.09 -8.20 24.16
N LEU A 337 26.58 -8.36 22.94
CA LEU A 337 25.70 -7.38 22.31
C LEU A 337 24.42 -7.18 23.11
N GLY A 338 23.78 -8.26 23.57
CA GLY A 338 22.60 -8.19 24.44
C GLY A 338 22.88 -7.50 25.77
N ALA A 339 24.05 -7.75 26.38
CA ALA A 339 24.47 -7.09 27.61
C ALA A 339 24.68 -5.58 27.42
N LEU A 340 25.28 -5.16 26.30
CA LEU A 340 25.47 -3.74 25.97
C LEU A 340 24.15 -3.03 25.69
N LEU A 341 23.26 -3.64 24.90
CA LEU A 341 21.92 -3.10 24.64
C LEU A 341 21.11 -2.95 25.92
N LYS A 342 21.23 -3.90 26.86
CA LYS A 342 20.62 -3.79 28.19
C LYS A 342 21.27 -2.68 29.02
N LYS A 343 22.60 -2.55 29.02
CA LYS A 343 23.32 -1.54 29.79
C LYS A 343 23.04 -0.11 29.33
N HIS A 344 23.09 0.14 28.02
CA HIS A 344 23.01 1.50 27.45
C HIS A 344 21.58 1.94 27.13
N HIS A 345 20.67 1.01 26.82
CA HIS A 345 19.32 1.33 26.35
C HIS A 345 18.21 0.59 27.10
N ASN A 346 18.55 -0.19 28.13
CA ASN A 346 17.60 -0.96 28.95
C ASN A 346 16.68 -1.89 28.13
N TYR A 347 17.18 -2.45 27.02
CA TYR A 347 16.42 -3.39 26.22
C TYR A 347 16.38 -4.79 26.85
N THR A 348 15.24 -5.46 26.69
CA THR A 348 15.10 -6.87 27.04
C THR A 348 15.66 -7.70 25.89
N CYS A 349 16.79 -8.36 26.14
CA CYS A 349 17.51 -9.14 25.15
C CYS A 349 17.57 -10.61 25.55
N ARG A 350 17.34 -11.52 24.60
CA ARG A 350 17.52 -12.96 24.76
C ARG A 350 18.57 -13.46 23.75
N PRO A 351 19.83 -13.63 24.17
CA PRO A 351 20.86 -14.19 23.30
C PRO A 351 20.64 -15.68 23.09
N CYS A 352 20.70 -16.12 21.84
CA CYS A 352 20.66 -17.51 21.41
C CYS A 352 21.94 -17.85 20.63
N PRO A 353 22.31 -19.14 20.48
CA PRO A 353 23.48 -19.51 19.69
C PRO A 353 23.44 -19.07 18.22
N THR A 354 22.24 -18.92 17.65
CA THR A 354 22.05 -18.58 16.23
C THR A 354 21.67 -17.13 16.00
N HIS A 355 21.03 -16.47 16.96
CA HIS A 355 20.48 -15.12 16.82
C HIS A 355 20.41 -14.40 18.18
N LEU A 356 20.11 -13.11 18.16
CA LEU A 356 19.79 -12.33 19.34
C LEU A 356 18.38 -11.75 19.17
N ASP A 357 17.46 -12.12 20.06
CA ASP A 357 16.13 -11.51 20.10
C ASP A 357 16.16 -10.26 21.01
N VAL A 358 15.68 -9.13 20.50
CA VAL A 358 15.59 -7.85 21.21
C VAL A 358 14.14 -7.41 21.23
N CYS A 359 13.58 -7.24 22.42
CA CYS A 359 12.23 -6.70 22.58
C CYS A 359 12.33 -5.19 22.78
N LYS A 360 11.71 -4.44 21.86
CA LYS A 360 11.65 -2.98 21.85
C LYS A 360 10.22 -2.53 21.64
N VAL A 361 9.65 -1.84 22.64
CA VAL A 361 8.24 -1.37 22.62
C VAL A 361 7.29 -2.50 22.21
N TYR A 362 7.48 -3.70 22.79
CA TYR A 362 6.69 -4.90 22.51
C TYR A 362 6.79 -5.48 21.09
N ILE A 363 7.68 -4.97 20.25
CA ILE A 363 8.09 -5.58 18.99
C ILE A 363 9.37 -6.38 19.22
N TYR A 364 9.40 -7.61 18.71
CA TYR A 364 10.57 -8.48 18.78
C TYR A 364 11.38 -8.33 17.50
N LEU A 365 12.63 -7.90 17.63
CA LEU A 365 13.60 -7.81 16.54
C LEU A 365 14.59 -8.97 16.68
N ARG A 366 14.63 -9.85 15.69
CA ARG A 366 15.55 -11.00 15.66
C ARG A 366 16.75 -10.66 14.83
N MET A 367 17.90 -10.52 15.49
CA MET A 367 19.14 -10.16 14.84
C MET A 367 19.94 -11.40 14.48
N TRP A 368 20.23 -11.52 13.19
CA TRP A 368 21.16 -12.48 12.62
C TRP A 368 22.46 -11.79 12.30
N ARG A 369 23.56 -12.51 12.43
CA ARG A 369 24.87 -12.00 12.06
C ARG A 369 25.33 -12.62 10.76
N ARG A 370 25.85 -11.81 9.84
CA ARG A 370 26.46 -12.31 8.60
C ARG A 370 27.92 -11.91 8.51
N PHE A 371 28.76 -12.89 8.20
CA PHE A 371 30.18 -12.71 7.93
C PHE A 371 30.54 -13.16 6.52
N PHE A 372 31.56 -12.53 5.94
CA PHE A 372 32.12 -12.93 4.66
C PHE A 372 32.63 -14.39 4.66
N PHE A 373 33.17 -14.85 5.80
CA PHE A 373 33.69 -16.22 5.97
C PHE A 373 32.60 -17.29 5.93
N ASP A 374 31.36 -16.95 6.30
CA ASP A 374 30.24 -17.89 6.38
C ASP A 374 29.83 -18.39 4.98
N MET A 375 29.84 -17.48 4.00
CA MET A 375 29.55 -17.77 2.60
C MET A 375 30.65 -18.66 1.99
N ARG A 376 31.92 -18.43 2.35
CA ARG A 376 33.06 -19.26 1.90
C ARG A 376 32.98 -20.69 2.42
N MET A 377 32.51 -20.89 3.65
CA MET A 377 32.30 -22.22 4.24
C MET A 377 31.08 -22.94 3.66
N GLN A 378 29.99 -22.22 3.35
CA GLN A 378 28.83 -22.78 2.66
C GLN A 378 29.16 -23.20 1.23
N LEU A 379 29.89 -22.37 0.48
CA LEU A 379 30.35 -22.70 -0.88
C LEU A 379 31.34 -23.88 -0.89
N SER A 380 32.23 -23.95 0.10
CA SER A 380 33.13 -25.10 0.28
C SER A 380 32.37 -26.38 0.67
N ALA A 381 31.26 -26.27 1.40
CA ALA A 381 30.39 -27.39 1.75
C ALA A 381 29.53 -27.88 0.57
N MET A 382 29.26 -27.01 -0.40
CA MET A 382 28.59 -27.32 -1.67
C MET A 382 29.56 -27.85 -2.75
N GLY A 383 30.83 -28.12 -2.41
CA GLY A 383 31.80 -28.76 -3.31
C GLY A 383 32.42 -27.85 -4.38
N MET A 384 32.24 -26.53 -4.30
CA MET A 384 32.85 -25.61 -5.27
C MET A 384 34.35 -25.38 -4.96
N SER A 385 35.23 -25.78 -5.88
CA SER A 385 36.69 -25.66 -5.77
C SER A 385 37.19 -24.21 -5.78
N LYS A 386 38.31 -23.98 -5.09
CA LYS A 386 38.96 -22.67 -4.84
C LYS A 386 39.36 -21.87 -6.09
N SER A 387 39.35 -22.46 -7.28
CA SER A 387 39.89 -21.87 -8.52
C SER A 387 38.89 -21.06 -9.36
N PHE A 388 37.60 -20.99 -9.00
CA PHE A 388 36.56 -20.38 -9.85
C PHE A 388 35.68 -19.34 -9.13
N ILE A 389 36.29 -18.38 -8.42
CA ILE A 389 35.54 -17.22 -7.92
C ILE A 389 36.25 -15.92 -8.34
N PRO A 390 36.06 -15.45 -9.59
CA PRO A 390 36.37 -14.07 -9.92
C PRO A 390 35.47 -13.13 -9.12
N VAL A 391 35.96 -11.92 -8.81
CA VAL A 391 35.26 -10.88 -8.02
C VAL A 391 33.85 -10.57 -8.59
N THR A 392 33.64 -10.79 -9.88
CA THR A 392 32.36 -10.65 -10.58
C THR A 392 31.32 -11.73 -10.20
N VAL A 393 31.74 -12.95 -9.86
CA VAL A 393 30.87 -14.04 -9.39
C VAL A 393 30.37 -13.80 -7.96
N CYS A 394 31.13 -13.05 -7.14
CA CYS A 394 30.65 -12.60 -5.83
C CYS A 394 29.45 -11.65 -5.89
N ILE A 395 29.28 -10.91 -7.00
CA ILE A 395 28.14 -10.00 -7.20
C ILE A 395 26.90 -10.79 -7.65
N LEU A 396 27.05 -11.78 -8.51
CA LEU A 396 25.96 -12.68 -8.95
C LEU A 396 25.50 -13.65 -7.84
N LEU A 397 26.43 -14.14 -7.00
CA LEU A 397 26.09 -14.99 -5.84
C LEU A 397 25.44 -14.23 -4.67
N ARG A 398 25.58 -12.90 -4.59
CA ARG A 398 24.78 -12.06 -3.67
C ARG A 398 23.29 -12.16 -3.98
N TRP A 399 22.92 -12.40 -5.24
CA TRP A 399 21.54 -12.56 -5.69
C TRP A 399 21.05 -14.01 -5.59
N ALA A 400 21.86 -15.01 -5.97
CA ALA A 400 21.44 -16.41 -5.98
C ALA A 400 21.18 -16.98 -4.56
N SER A 401 21.95 -16.59 -3.54
CA SER A 401 21.70 -16.97 -2.14
C SER A 401 20.50 -16.26 -1.51
N PHE A 402 20.02 -15.17 -2.12
CA PHE A 402 18.78 -14.50 -1.71
C PHE A 402 17.56 -15.39 -2.05
N ALA A 403 17.60 -16.10 -3.18
CA ALA A 403 16.52 -17.00 -3.62
C ALA A 403 16.46 -18.31 -2.81
N SER A 404 17.61 -18.91 -2.47
CA SER A 404 17.65 -20.16 -1.69
C SER A 404 17.16 -20.00 -0.25
N PHE A 405 17.24 -18.79 0.30
CA PHE A 405 16.79 -18.48 1.67
C PHE A 405 15.28 -18.19 1.76
N ILE A 406 14.64 -17.83 0.63
CA ILE A 406 13.19 -17.60 0.52
C ILE A 406 12.44 -18.95 0.34
N CYS A 407 13.07 -19.93 -0.32
CA CYS A 407 12.47 -21.24 -0.59
C CYS A 407 12.77 -22.30 0.50
N SER A 408 12.52 -22.00 1.77
CA SER A 408 12.33 -23.06 2.77
C SER A 408 10.84 -23.37 2.87
N PRO A 409 10.38 -24.60 2.58
CA PRO A 409 8.97 -24.94 2.72
C PRO A 409 8.55 -24.85 4.19
N PRO A 410 7.29 -24.50 4.49
CA PRO A 410 6.78 -24.56 5.86
C PRO A 410 6.87 -26.02 6.34
N LEU A 411 7.38 -26.20 7.56
CA LEU A 411 7.36 -27.48 8.27
C LEU A 411 5.89 -27.90 8.46
N THR A 412 5.36 -28.71 7.55
CA THR A 412 4.12 -29.44 7.76
C THR A 412 4.41 -30.55 8.76
N GLY A 413 3.82 -30.44 9.94
CA GLY A 413 3.81 -31.51 10.93
C GLY A 413 3.05 -32.71 10.36
N GLY A 414 3.77 -33.74 9.95
CA GLY A 414 3.19 -35.04 9.65
C GLY A 414 2.75 -35.72 10.93
N THR A 415 1.43 -35.74 11.18
CA THR A 415 0.82 -36.72 12.06
C THR A 415 0.77 -38.06 11.32
N THR A 416 1.64 -38.99 11.72
CA THR A 416 1.47 -40.42 11.44
C THR A 416 0.22 -40.91 12.18
N ARG A 417 -0.71 -41.52 11.45
CA ARG A 417 -1.65 -42.51 11.99
C ARG A 417 -0.98 -43.87 12.07
#